data_AF-A0A2J6XLC6-F1
#
_entry.id   AF-A0A2J6XLC6-F1
#
_cell.length_a   1.000
_cell.length_b   1.000
_cell.length_c   1.000
_cell.angle_alpha   90.00
_cell.angle_beta   90.00
_cell.angle_gamma   90.00
#
_symmetry.space_group_name_H-M   'P 1'
#
loop_
_entity.id
_entity.type
_entity.pdbx_description
1 polymer ?
#
loop_
_entity_poly.entity_id
_entity_poly.type
_entity_poly.pdbx_seq_one_letter_code
_entity_poly.pdbx_strand_id
1 'polypeptide(L)'
;MSKEDVVMESRDFSHIVNALTAASLLMKSTTLLDRMAYALTTEQALRSISDSMRVISSGLTSSQIIHSKEQSQKSSDVWDVLLIKPANSNITYKIYGTLPTNDEVSKVVDQLNKDIRLAKKIGAIALANYAKVLERYMGGSEKHDNNAENKEVK
;
A
#
# COMPACT_ATOMS: atom_id res chain seq x y z
N MET A 1 -15.76 19.60 -5.03
CA MET A 1 -15.30 18.36 -4.36
C MET A 1 -14.39 18.77 -3.23
N SER A 2 -14.78 18.53 -1.98
CA SER A 2 -14.00 18.92 -0.80
C SER A 2 -12.94 17.87 -0.48
N LYS A 3 -11.90 18.24 0.28
CA LYS A 3 -10.87 17.31 0.77
C LYS A 3 -11.46 16.28 1.75
N GLU A 4 -12.55 16.60 2.45
CA GLU A 4 -13.22 15.64 3.34
C GLU A 4 -13.94 14.52 2.59
N ASP A 5 -14.52 14.80 1.41
CA ASP A 5 -15.23 13.78 0.60
C ASP A 5 -14.26 12.68 0.12
N VAL A 6 -13.03 13.06 -0.26
CA VAL A 6 -11.98 12.14 -0.70
C VAL A 6 -11.45 11.28 0.46
N VAL A 7 -11.47 11.80 1.68
CA VAL A 7 -11.00 11.10 2.89
C VAL A 7 -12.06 10.17 3.48
N MET A 8 -13.35 10.48 3.35
CA MET A 8 -14.44 9.58 3.77
C MET A 8 -14.66 8.43 2.78
N GLU A 9 -14.62 8.67 1.46
CA GLU A 9 -14.76 7.59 0.48
C GLU A 9 -13.56 6.63 0.43
N SER A 10 -12.37 7.03 0.92
CA SER A 10 -11.20 6.15 0.94
C SER A 10 -11.25 5.10 2.06
N ARG A 11 -12.17 5.20 3.02
CA ARG A 11 -12.23 4.28 4.17
C ARG A 11 -12.73 2.89 3.77
N ASP A 12 -13.73 2.81 2.90
CA ASP A 12 -14.45 1.55 2.59
C ASP A 12 -13.60 0.49 1.88
N PHE A 13 -12.52 0.90 1.19
CA PHE A 13 -11.62 0.00 0.49
C PHE A 13 -10.14 0.30 0.80
N SER A 14 -9.87 1.02 1.91
CA SER A 14 -8.51 1.33 2.37
C SER A 14 -7.64 0.08 2.54
N HIS A 15 -8.22 -0.99 3.08
CA HIS A 15 -7.50 -2.25 3.26
C HIS A 15 -7.18 -2.94 1.92
N ILE A 16 -8.06 -2.85 0.92
CA ILE A 16 -7.79 -3.35 -0.44
C ILE A 16 -6.69 -2.53 -1.11
N VAL A 17 -6.71 -1.20 -0.94
CA VAL A 17 -5.64 -0.31 -1.41
C VAL A 17 -4.30 -0.69 -0.77
N ASN A 18 -4.30 -0.96 0.54
CA ASN A 18 -3.10 -1.40 1.26
C ASN A 18 -2.59 -2.75 0.74
N ALA A 19 -3.48 -3.71 0.49
CA ALA A 19 -3.11 -5.00 -0.11
C ALA A 19 -2.45 -4.82 -1.48
N LEU A 20 -3.10 -4.11 -2.40
CA LEU A 20 -2.56 -3.83 -3.73
C LEU A 20 -1.19 -3.15 -3.65
N THR A 21 -1.07 -2.13 -2.80
CA THR A 21 0.18 -1.38 -2.60
C THR A 21 1.29 -2.29 -2.04
N ALA A 22 0.98 -3.08 -1.01
CA ALA A 22 1.94 -4.00 -0.37
C ALA A 22 2.44 -5.06 -1.36
N ALA A 23 1.53 -5.67 -2.13
CA ALA A 23 1.89 -6.66 -3.15
C ALA A 23 2.81 -6.05 -4.22
N SER A 24 2.50 -4.84 -4.69
CA SER A 24 3.33 -4.14 -5.68
C SER A 24 4.71 -3.74 -5.15
N LEU A 25 4.83 -3.36 -3.88
CA LEU A 25 6.13 -3.09 -3.25
C LEU A 25 6.96 -4.37 -3.13
N LEU A 26 6.35 -5.50 -2.73
CA LEU A 26 7.04 -6.80 -2.66
C LEU A 26 7.55 -7.23 -4.03
N MET A 27 6.73 -7.09 -5.07
CA MET A 27 7.09 -7.43 -6.44
C MET A 27 8.02 -6.41 -7.10
N LYS A 28 8.20 -5.23 -6.49
CA LYS A 28 8.87 -4.07 -7.10
C LYS A 28 8.29 -3.74 -8.49
N SER A 29 6.96 -3.82 -8.63
CA SER A 29 6.26 -3.61 -9.90
C SER A 29 4.86 -3.05 -9.69
N THR A 30 4.45 -2.10 -10.55
CA THR A 30 3.12 -1.49 -10.53
C THR A 30 2.07 -2.31 -11.30
N THR A 31 2.45 -3.43 -11.91
CA THR A 31 1.59 -4.21 -12.83
C THR A 31 0.20 -4.54 -12.24
N LEU A 32 0.12 -4.88 -10.95
CA LEU A 32 -1.15 -5.15 -10.27
C LEU A 32 -1.99 -3.88 -10.10
N LEU A 33 -1.33 -2.76 -9.75
CA LEU A 33 -1.98 -1.46 -9.63
C LEU A 33 -2.51 -0.98 -10.99
N ASP A 34 -1.69 -1.08 -12.04
CA ASP A 34 -2.05 -0.67 -13.39
C ASP A 34 -3.23 -1.50 -13.93
N ARG A 35 -3.19 -2.82 -13.72
CA ARG A 35 -4.31 -3.70 -14.08
C ARG A 35 -5.61 -3.29 -13.38
N MET A 36 -5.54 -2.87 -12.12
CA MET A 36 -6.71 -2.41 -11.37
C MET A 36 -7.18 -1.02 -11.85
N ALA A 37 -6.26 -0.06 -12.00
CA ALA A 37 -6.54 1.32 -12.37
C ALA A 37 -7.11 1.44 -13.79
N TYR A 38 -6.67 0.58 -14.70
CA TYR A 38 -7.07 0.58 -16.11
C TYR A 38 -7.99 -0.60 -16.47
N ALA A 39 -8.59 -1.26 -15.49
CA ALA A 39 -9.50 -2.38 -15.73
C ALA A 39 -10.65 -1.98 -16.66
N LEU A 40 -10.83 -2.74 -17.74
CA LEU A 40 -11.96 -2.62 -18.67
C LEU A 40 -13.08 -3.61 -18.34
N THR A 41 -12.74 -4.71 -17.66
CA THR A 41 -13.69 -5.73 -17.23
C THR A 41 -13.49 -6.07 -15.77
N THR A 42 -14.53 -6.58 -15.12
CA THR A 42 -14.47 -6.98 -13.72
C THR A 42 -13.47 -8.10 -13.49
N GLU A 43 -13.33 -9.05 -14.42
CA GLU A 43 -12.35 -10.13 -14.35
C GLU A 43 -10.92 -9.62 -14.24
N GLN A 44 -10.58 -8.52 -14.95
CA GLN A 44 -9.25 -7.92 -14.85
C GLN A 44 -8.98 -7.38 -13.44
N ALA A 45 -9.98 -6.72 -12.84
CA ALA A 45 -9.91 -6.21 -11.48
C ALA A 45 -9.82 -7.35 -10.44
N LEU A 46 -10.69 -8.37 -10.55
CA LEU A 46 -10.70 -9.53 -9.67
C LEU A 46 -9.39 -10.32 -9.72
N ARG A 47 -8.81 -10.45 -10.92
CA ARG A 47 -7.51 -11.08 -11.09
C ARG A 47 -6.40 -10.29 -10.40
N SER A 48 -6.46 -8.95 -10.45
CA SER A 48 -5.50 -8.11 -9.71
C SER A 48 -5.61 -8.32 -8.19
N ILE A 49 -6.83 -8.39 -7.65
CA ILE A 49 -7.06 -8.67 -6.22
C ILE A 49 -6.51 -10.05 -5.86
N SER A 50 -6.87 -11.08 -6.62
CA SER A 50 -6.46 -12.46 -6.35
C SER A 50 -4.94 -12.63 -6.39
N ASP A 51 -4.28 -12.08 -7.41
CA ASP A 51 -2.82 -12.11 -7.51
C ASP A 51 -2.16 -11.34 -6.35
N SER A 52 -2.73 -10.20 -5.96
CA SER A 52 -2.23 -9.42 -4.81
C SER A 52 -2.32 -10.23 -3.51
N MET A 53 -3.45 -10.88 -3.25
CA MET A 53 -3.63 -11.70 -2.05
C MET A 53 -2.65 -12.88 -2.03
N ARG A 54 -2.37 -13.51 -3.17
CA ARG A 54 -1.35 -14.58 -3.26
C ARG A 54 0.04 -14.07 -2.92
N VAL A 55 0.43 -12.92 -3.44
CA VAL A 55 1.72 -12.29 -3.14
C VAL A 55 1.82 -11.94 -1.66
N ILE A 56 0.76 -11.39 -1.08
CA ILE A 56 0.70 -11.07 0.36
C ILE A 56 0.83 -12.33 1.21
N SER A 57 0.08 -13.39 0.91
CA SER A 57 0.17 -14.66 1.65
C SER A 57 1.58 -15.25 1.61
N SER A 58 2.24 -15.18 0.44
CA SER A 58 3.65 -15.57 0.31
C SER A 58 4.54 -14.68 1.19
N GLY A 59 4.37 -13.36 1.11
CA GLY A 59 5.13 -12.38 1.89
C GLY A 59 4.94 -12.49 3.41
N LEU A 60 3.75 -12.87 3.88
CA LEU A 60 3.50 -13.16 5.29
C LEU A 60 4.24 -14.43 5.73
N THR A 61 4.17 -15.49 4.92
CA THR A 61 4.84 -16.77 5.20
C THR A 61 6.37 -16.61 5.27
N SER A 62 6.94 -15.76 4.40
CA SER A 62 8.37 -15.48 4.34
C SER A 62 8.83 -14.35 5.29
N SER A 63 7.95 -13.85 6.16
CA SER A 63 8.24 -12.70 7.05
C SER A 63 8.69 -11.41 6.33
N GLN A 64 8.32 -11.28 5.05
CA GLN A 64 8.52 -10.07 4.26
C GLN A 64 7.44 -9.02 4.53
N ILE A 65 6.30 -9.42 5.09
CA ILE A 65 5.28 -8.52 5.62
C ILE A 65 5.17 -8.73 7.12
N ILE A 66 5.33 -7.65 7.89
CA ILE A 66 5.21 -7.68 9.35
C ILE A 66 4.17 -6.64 9.78
N HIS A 67 3.18 -7.08 10.56
CA HIS A 67 2.26 -6.17 11.23
C HIS A 67 2.94 -5.55 12.44
N SER A 68 2.86 -4.23 12.56
CA SER A 68 3.42 -3.47 13.67
C SER A 68 2.45 -2.38 14.10
N LYS A 69 2.72 -1.80 15.28
CA LYS A 69 2.00 -0.64 15.80
C LYS A 69 3.00 0.47 16.06
N GLU A 70 2.69 1.67 15.61
CA GLU A 70 3.56 2.84 15.78
C GLU A 70 2.78 3.92 16.56
N GLN A 71 3.38 4.39 17.65
CA GLN A 71 2.81 5.48 18.42
C GLN A 71 3.15 6.81 17.75
N SER A 72 2.15 7.67 17.58
CA SER A 72 2.34 9.01 17.05
C SER A 72 3.26 9.81 17.99
N GLN A 73 4.20 10.56 17.42
CA GLN A 73 5.04 11.46 18.21
C GLN A 73 4.30 12.73 18.67
N LYS A 74 3.14 13.02 18.06
CA LYS A 74 2.36 14.26 18.31
C LYS A 74 1.07 14.01 19.08
N SER A 75 0.62 12.75 19.18
CA SER A 75 -0.58 12.34 19.88
C SER A 75 -0.34 11.00 20.56
N SER A 76 -1.12 10.67 21.59
CA SER A 76 -1.12 9.35 22.23
C SER A 76 -1.73 8.25 21.35
N ASP A 77 -2.01 8.53 20.07
CA ASP A 77 -2.65 7.59 19.16
C ASP A 77 -1.66 6.53 18.68
N VAL A 78 -2.15 5.29 18.63
CA VAL A 78 -1.43 4.13 18.12
C VAL A 78 -2.00 3.79 16.75
N TRP A 79 -1.12 3.74 15.75
CA TRP A 79 -1.48 3.44 14.37
C TRP A 79 -0.99 2.04 13.99
N ASP A 80 -1.84 1.26 13.34
CA ASP A 80 -1.42 0.02 12.70
C ASP A 80 -0.56 0.34 11.47
N VAL A 81 0.52 -0.42 11.28
CA VAL A 81 1.49 -0.24 10.20
C VAL A 81 1.89 -1.61 9.64
N LEU A 82 1.95 -1.70 8.31
CA LEU A 82 2.53 -2.81 7.58
C LEU A 82 3.98 -2.45 7.22
N LEU A 83 4.92 -3.26 7.68
CA LEU A 83 6.33 -3.20 7.27
C LEU A 83 6.55 -4.17 6.12
N ILE A 84 6.96 -3.65 4.95
CA ILE A 84 7.16 -4.43 3.73
C ILE A 84 8.65 -4.51 3.41
N LYS A 85 9.19 -5.72 3.36
CA LYS A 85 10.61 -6.04 3.12
C LYS A 85 10.74 -6.92 1.89
N PRO A 86 10.86 -6.35 0.68
CA PRO A 86 11.03 -7.14 -0.54
C PRO A 86 12.28 -8.03 -0.46
N ALA A 87 12.25 -9.18 -1.14
CA ALA A 87 13.41 -10.06 -1.21
C ALA A 87 14.60 -9.33 -1.81
N ASN A 88 15.81 -9.64 -1.32
CA ASN A 88 17.06 -9.08 -1.83
C ASN A 88 17.03 -7.55 -1.84
N SER A 89 16.49 -6.96 -0.78
CA SER A 89 16.37 -5.52 -0.61
C SER A 89 16.72 -5.16 0.83
N ASN A 90 17.60 -4.18 1.00
CA ASN A 90 17.85 -3.57 2.33
C ASN A 90 16.78 -2.54 2.70
N ILE A 91 15.78 -2.35 1.82
CA ILE A 91 14.71 -1.38 1.97
C ILE A 91 13.55 -2.00 2.74
N THR A 92 13.10 -1.31 3.79
CA THR A 92 11.83 -1.58 4.47
C THR A 92 10.88 -0.43 4.20
N TYR A 93 9.78 -0.71 3.51
CA TYR A 93 8.70 0.26 3.30
C TYR A 93 7.69 0.20 4.44
N LYS A 94 7.01 1.33 4.70
CA LYS A 94 5.94 1.43 5.67
C LYS A 94 4.63 1.83 4.98
N ILE A 95 3.57 1.06 5.18
CA ILE A 95 2.19 1.41 4.81
C ILE A 95 1.38 1.55 6.09
N TYR A 96 0.61 2.62 6.23
CA TYR A 96 -0.28 2.81 7.39
C TYR A 96 -1.61 2.09 7.19
N GLY A 97 -2.08 1.43 8.24
CA GLY A 97 -3.29 0.61 8.26
C GLY A 97 -2.99 -0.89 8.23
N THR A 98 -4.01 -1.67 7.90
CA THR A 98 -3.99 -3.14 7.92
C THR A 98 -4.27 -3.73 6.54
N LEU A 99 -4.07 -5.05 6.44
CA LEU A 99 -4.52 -5.87 5.32
C LEU A 99 -6.03 -6.17 5.41
N PRO A 100 -6.69 -6.46 4.29
CA PRO A 100 -8.14 -6.72 4.26
C PRO A 100 -8.45 -8.10 4.82
N THR A 101 -9.61 -8.22 5.44
CA THR A 101 -10.24 -9.49 5.79
C THR A 101 -10.92 -10.12 4.58
N ASN A 102 -11.19 -11.43 4.65
CA ASN A 102 -11.92 -12.14 3.58
C ASN A 102 -13.30 -11.54 3.30
N ASP A 103 -14.01 -11.09 4.34
CA ASP A 103 -15.32 -10.47 4.22
C ASP A 103 -15.25 -9.13 3.47
N GLU A 104 -14.22 -8.32 3.73
CA GLU A 104 -13.99 -7.07 3.01
C GLU A 104 -13.64 -7.31 1.55
N VAL A 105 -12.80 -8.32 1.27
CA VAL A 105 -12.53 -8.74 -0.11
C VAL A 105 -13.83 -9.13 -0.80
N SER A 106 -14.65 -9.99 -0.19
CA SER A 106 -15.93 -10.42 -0.76
C SER A 106 -16.86 -9.25 -1.07
N LYS A 107 -16.99 -8.29 -0.14
CA LYS A 107 -17.80 -7.08 -0.34
C LYS A 107 -17.31 -6.24 -1.52
N VAL A 108 -15.99 -6.05 -1.65
CA VAL A 108 -15.42 -5.31 -2.77
C VAL A 108 -15.65 -6.05 -4.09
N VAL A 109 -15.54 -7.39 -4.11
CA VAL A 109 -15.87 -8.20 -5.29
C VAL A 109 -17.32 -7.97 -5.72
N ASP A 110 -18.27 -8.00 -4.79
CA ASP A 110 -19.69 -7.76 -5.08
C ASP A 110 -19.95 -6.35 -5.62
N GLN A 111 -19.24 -5.35 -5.09
CA GLN A 111 -19.34 -3.98 -5.57
C GLN A 111 -18.74 -3.81 -6.96
N LEU A 112 -17.61 -4.46 -7.26
CA LEU A 112 -16.98 -4.45 -8.58
C LEU A 112 -17.86 -5.09 -9.66
N ASN A 113 -18.59 -6.14 -9.31
CA ASN A 113 -19.56 -6.76 -10.22
C ASN A 113 -20.74 -5.82 -10.57
N LYS A 114 -21.05 -4.85 -9.69
CA LYS A 114 -22.11 -3.85 -9.92
C LYS A 114 -21.61 -2.64 -10.68
N ASP A 115 -20.41 -2.16 -10.36
CA ASP A 115 -19.80 -1.00 -11.02
C ASP A 115 -18.28 -1.13 -11.13
N ILE A 116 -17.81 -1.35 -12.37
CA ILE A 116 -16.38 -1.45 -12.68
C ILE A 116 -15.62 -0.13 -12.45
N ARG A 117 -16.29 1.02 -12.37
CA ARG A 117 -15.63 2.31 -12.07
C ARG A 117 -14.97 2.30 -10.70
N LEU A 118 -15.47 1.48 -9.77
CA LEU A 118 -14.85 1.26 -8.47
C LEU A 118 -13.43 0.69 -8.60
N ALA A 119 -13.16 -0.21 -9.56
CA ALA A 119 -11.81 -0.73 -9.80
C ALA A 119 -10.83 0.40 -10.11
N LYS A 120 -11.22 1.29 -11.04
CA LYS A 120 -10.40 2.41 -11.47
C LYS A 120 -10.09 3.35 -10.31
N LYS A 121 -11.08 3.60 -9.45
CA LYS A 121 -10.92 4.40 -8.22
C LYS A 121 -9.94 3.75 -7.24
N ILE A 122 -10.13 2.47 -6.93
CA ILE A 122 -9.24 1.70 -6.05
C ILE A 122 -7.81 1.70 -6.60
N GLY A 123 -7.64 1.41 -7.89
CA GLY A 123 -6.35 1.37 -8.56
C GLY A 123 -5.63 2.72 -8.57
N ALA A 124 -6.34 3.81 -8.86
CA ALA A 124 -5.78 5.16 -8.83
C ALA A 124 -5.31 5.55 -7.42
N ILE A 125 -6.09 5.21 -6.39
CA ILE A 125 -5.73 5.48 -4.99
C ILE A 125 -4.53 4.62 -4.57
N ALA A 126 -4.48 3.35 -5.00
CA ALA A 126 -3.34 2.47 -4.73
C ALA A 126 -2.05 2.94 -5.43
N LEU A 127 -2.12 3.42 -6.68
CA LEU A 127 -1.00 4.06 -7.36
C LEU A 127 -0.48 5.28 -6.59
N ALA A 128 -1.40 6.17 -6.17
CA ALA A 128 -1.04 7.34 -5.38
C ALA A 128 -0.41 6.96 -4.03
N ASN A 129 -0.92 5.91 -3.38
CA ASN A 129 -0.37 5.41 -2.12
C ASN A 129 1.03 4.80 -2.32
N TYR A 130 1.22 4.00 -3.36
CA TYR A 130 2.51 3.44 -3.76
C TYR A 130 3.56 4.54 -3.97
N ALA A 131 3.23 5.57 -4.76
CA ALA A 131 4.12 6.70 -5.01
C ALA A 131 4.49 7.44 -3.71
N LYS A 132 3.51 7.73 -2.84
CA LYS A 132 3.75 8.37 -1.54
C LYS A 132 4.67 7.55 -0.64
N VAL A 133 4.54 6.22 -0.65
CA VAL A 133 5.42 5.34 0.14
C VAL A 133 6.85 5.38 -0.39
N LEU A 134 7.03 5.39 -1.72
CA LEU A 134 8.36 5.54 -2.33
C LEU A 134 8.97 6.91 -2.04
N GLU A 135 8.21 8.00 -2.18
CA GLU A 135 8.69 9.36 -1.88
C GLU A 135 9.17 9.51 -0.44
N ARG A 136 8.42 8.96 0.53
CA ARG A 136 8.82 8.97 1.95
C ARG A 136 10.13 8.23 2.20
N TYR A 137 10.37 7.16 1.44
CA TYR A 137 11.63 6.43 1.53
C TYR A 137 12.77 7.23 0.89
N MET A 138 12.60 7.70 -0.35
CA MET A 138 13.62 8.45 -1.09
C MET A 138 13.98 9.79 -0.42
N GLY A 139 13.00 10.54 0.09
CA GLY A 139 13.23 11.78 0.84
C GLY A 139 13.80 11.57 2.25
N GLY A 140 13.77 10.34 2.76
CA GLY A 140 14.50 9.94 3.97
C GLY A 140 15.97 9.65 3.69
N SER A 141 16.30 9.16 2.49
CA SER A 141 17.66 8.89 2.03
C SER A 141 18.52 10.16 1.94
N GLU A 142 17.96 11.24 1.37
CA GLU A 142 18.70 12.51 1.20
C GLU A 142 19.04 13.21 2.53
N LYS A 143 18.32 12.89 3.62
CA LYS A 143 18.62 13.46 4.94
C LYS A 143 19.72 12.73 5.69
N HIS A 144 20.10 11.53 5.25
CA HIS A 144 21.16 10.75 5.90
C HIS A 144 22.56 11.01 5.31
N ASP A 145 22.68 11.42 4.05
CA ASP A 145 23.99 11.70 3.44
C ASP A 145 24.58 13.06 3.85
N ASN A 146 23.75 14.04 4.24
CA ASN A 146 24.24 15.38 4.61
C ASN A 146 24.82 15.50 6.03
N ASN A 147 24.84 14.41 6.81
CA ASN A 147 25.33 14.42 8.20
C ASN A 147 26.66 13.68 8.39
N ALA A 148 27.25 13.12 7.33
CA ALA A 148 28.52 12.40 7.38
C ALA A 148 29.75 13.30 7.15
N GLU A 149 29.61 14.50 6.57
CA GLU A 149 30.75 15.36 6.23
C GLU A 149 31.18 16.38 7.31
N ASN A 150 30.46 16.48 8.44
CA ASN A 150 30.76 17.50 9.46
C ASN A 150 31.38 16.94 10.75
N LYS A 151 32.26 15.95 10.63
CA LYS A 151 32.98 15.35 11.76
C LYS A 151 34.47 15.08 11.54
N GLU A 152 35.18 15.91 10.77
CA GLU A 152 36.64 15.95 10.84
C GLU A 152 37.20 17.37 10.68
N VAL A 153 36.97 18.24 11.66
CA VAL A 153 37.95 19.30 12.00
C VAL A 153 37.84 19.62 13.49
N LYS A 154 38.71 19.02 14.29
CA LYS A 154 39.28 19.62 15.51
C LYS A 154 40.66 19.07 15.76
#